data_AF-A0AAE2V1Q0-F1
#
_entry.id   AF-A0AAE2V1Q0-F1
#
_cell.length_a   1.000
_cell.length_b   1.000
_cell.length_c   1.000
_cell.angle_alpha   90.00
_cell.angle_beta   90.00
_cell.angle_gamma   90.00
#
_symmetry.space_group_name_H-M   'P 1'
#
loop_
_entity.id
_entity.type
_entity.pdbx_description
1 polymer ?
#
loop_
_entity_poly.entity_id
_entity_poly.type
_entity_poly.pdbx_seq_one_letter_code
_entity_poly.pdbx_strand_id
1 'polypeptide(L)'
;MENLIEKYEDIIEKHKEKLQENIFISKDILANEIADGFDKLFEKIISNQEAGNKEKIQAINISLLRTGFKTSSINCIVEAFNENWLFDEKPITYTFELGTIFDEFHILEEYLKMDTKKYVKKYLNDKIEKLVLEQLGITTYYFIELARYALGDIVKNNKFKEINKEEKFYIAAGEYRDKGLIIYSDSNTYEDLKISLTYIDQMKTLRGRCFKNLYFKDKEYRFHDLIGNVFDESIFENIKLEKCALAQTSFKNCSLNSVSFEGSILHDAFFYNSNIKKVRFQKVYSTNIYDRSKTILTGVLGTQFLNSKIEDSSFKKSILNGSDFRHSSIEKVDFTECGLKQADFRECILNYVEFTNADLKDAKFNKNQLSSINLSDEQLNSIKLG
;
A
#
# COMPACT_ATOMS: atom_id res chain seq x y z
N MET A 1 14.82 25.85 -14.37
CA MET A 1 14.67 24.40 -14.13
C MET A 1 13.82 23.79 -15.23
N GLU A 2 12.80 24.49 -15.70
CA GLU A 2 11.94 24.10 -16.84
C GLU A 2 12.73 23.55 -18.04
N ASN A 3 13.72 24.27 -18.59
CA ASN A 3 14.53 23.76 -19.73
C ASN A 3 15.34 22.48 -19.43
N LEU A 4 15.61 22.16 -18.16
CA LEU A 4 16.30 20.91 -17.76
C LEU A 4 15.30 19.78 -17.57
N ILE A 5 14.13 20.07 -16.98
CA ILE A 5 13.04 19.11 -16.84
C ILE A 5 12.61 18.65 -18.23
N GLU A 6 12.30 19.58 -19.14
CA GLU A 6 11.88 19.26 -20.51
C GLU A 6 12.95 18.45 -21.27
N LYS A 7 14.24 18.74 -21.04
CA LYS A 7 15.33 17.98 -21.67
C LYS A 7 15.42 16.54 -21.16
N TYR A 8 15.19 16.33 -19.86
CA TYR A 8 15.45 15.04 -19.20
C TYR A 8 14.16 14.29 -18.80
N GLU A 9 12.99 14.80 -19.18
CA GLU A 9 11.67 14.28 -18.78
C GLU A 9 11.54 12.78 -19.06
N ASP A 10 11.81 12.35 -20.30
CA ASP A 10 11.73 10.94 -20.68
C ASP A 10 12.65 10.03 -19.84
N ILE A 11 13.82 10.54 -19.45
CA ILE A 11 14.79 9.80 -18.66
C ILE A 11 14.33 9.72 -17.19
N ILE A 12 13.82 10.83 -16.65
CA ILE A 12 13.24 10.88 -15.30
C ILE A 12 12.09 9.89 -15.19
N GLU A 13 11.15 9.90 -16.15
CA GLU A 13 9.98 9.03 -16.15
C GLU A 13 10.38 7.55 -16.26
N LYS A 14 11.38 7.22 -17.07
CA LYS A 14 11.93 5.86 -17.15
C LYS A 14 12.54 5.37 -15.83
N HIS A 15 13.18 6.25 -15.07
CA HIS A 15 13.71 5.88 -13.75
C HIS A 15 12.60 5.74 -12.69
N LYS A 16 11.52 6.52 -12.78
CA LYS A 16 10.32 6.33 -11.93
C LYS A 16 9.62 5.00 -12.21
N GLU A 17 9.50 4.62 -13.48
CA GLU A 17 8.96 3.33 -13.89
C GLU A 17 9.78 2.18 -13.31
N LYS A 18 11.10 2.19 -13.52
CA LYS A 18 12.01 1.18 -12.94
C LYS A 18 11.96 1.14 -11.42
N LEU A 19 11.86 2.30 -10.76
CA LEU A 19 11.76 2.36 -9.31
C LEU A 19 10.52 1.62 -8.82
N GLN A 20 9.37 1.84 -9.47
CA GLN A 20 8.13 1.14 -9.16
C GLN A 20 8.27 -0.37 -9.37
N GLU A 21 8.84 -0.79 -10.50
CA GLU A 21 9.10 -2.21 -10.81
C GLU A 21 10.01 -2.85 -9.75
N ASN A 22 11.13 -2.20 -9.42
CA ASN A 22 12.09 -2.67 -8.43
C ASN A 22 11.43 -2.84 -7.06
N ILE A 23 10.66 -1.84 -6.60
CA ILE A 23 9.93 -1.91 -5.33
C ILE A 23 8.88 -3.01 -5.36
N PHE A 24 8.13 -3.18 -6.45
CA PHE A 24 7.16 -4.28 -6.56
C PHE A 24 7.84 -5.65 -6.47
N ILE A 25 9.03 -5.80 -7.04
CA ILE A 25 9.83 -7.03 -6.98
C ILE A 25 10.39 -7.26 -5.58
N SER A 26 10.90 -6.22 -4.91
CA SER A 26 11.56 -6.31 -3.60
C SER A 26 10.62 -6.09 -2.41
N LYS A 27 9.31 -5.86 -2.63
CA LYS A 27 8.34 -5.47 -1.58
C LYS A 27 8.38 -6.35 -0.32
N ASP A 28 8.53 -7.66 -0.48
CA ASP A 28 8.59 -8.59 0.66
C ASP A 28 9.87 -8.38 1.50
N ILE A 29 11.01 -8.13 0.84
CA ILE A 29 12.29 -7.83 1.52
C ILE A 29 12.18 -6.49 2.25
N LEU A 30 11.70 -5.45 1.58
CA LEU A 30 11.55 -4.11 2.15
C LEU A 30 10.55 -4.07 3.31
N ALA A 31 9.47 -4.83 3.21
CA ALA A 31 8.51 -4.95 4.29
C ALA A 31 9.10 -5.66 5.52
N ASN A 32 9.94 -6.69 5.31
CA ASN A 32 10.67 -7.33 6.40
C ASN A 32 11.66 -6.37 7.08
N GLU A 33 12.40 -5.56 6.31
CA GLU A 33 13.28 -4.52 6.88
C GLU A 33 12.51 -3.52 7.75
N ILE A 34 11.31 -3.11 7.30
CA ILE A 34 10.41 -2.27 8.10
C ILE A 34 9.97 -3.00 9.38
N ALA A 35 9.52 -4.25 9.27
CA ALA A 35 9.07 -5.05 10.41
C ALA A 35 10.18 -5.27 11.44
N ASP A 36 11.40 -5.53 11.00
CA ASP A 36 12.60 -5.65 11.85
C ASP A 36 12.91 -4.32 12.56
N GLY A 37 12.75 -3.19 11.87
CA GLY A 37 12.86 -1.86 12.48
C GLY A 37 11.85 -1.64 13.61
N PHE A 38 10.60 -2.09 13.43
CA PHE A 38 9.59 -2.08 14.50
C PHE A 38 9.94 -3.04 15.63
N ASP A 39 10.41 -4.25 15.34
CA ASP A 39 10.81 -5.24 16.35
C ASP A 39 11.88 -4.67 17.29
N LYS A 40 12.89 -3.98 16.73
CA LYS A 40 13.94 -3.30 17.51
C LYS A 40 13.43 -2.11 18.30
N LEU A 41 12.44 -1.38 17.77
CA LEU A 41 11.77 -0.34 18.54
C LEU A 41 11.01 -0.95 19.72
N PHE A 42 10.28 -2.04 19.53
CA PHE A 42 9.49 -2.69 20.57
C PHE A 42 10.36 -3.19 21.73
N GLU A 43 11.52 -3.81 21.44
CA GLU A 43 12.51 -4.19 22.45
C GLU A 43 12.91 -3.01 23.35
N LYS A 44 13.15 -1.84 22.73
CA LYS A 44 13.49 -0.62 23.46
C LYS A 44 12.31 -0.09 24.29
N ILE A 45 11.10 -0.11 23.74
CA ILE A 45 9.90 0.34 24.45
C ILE A 45 9.69 -0.49 25.71
N ILE A 46 9.65 -1.81 25.58
CA ILE A 46 9.41 -2.74 26.69
C ILE A 46 10.46 -2.52 27.79
N SER A 47 11.75 -2.52 27.42
CA SER A 47 12.85 -2.31 28.37
C SER A 47 12.72 -0.97 29.13
N ASN A 48 12.26 0.10 28.48
CA ASN A 48 12.08 1.39 29.12
C ASN A 48 10.81 1.45 29.98
N GLN A 49 9.73 0.75 29.60
CA GLN A 49 8.52 0.64 30.40
C GLN A 49 8.75 -0.20 31.67
N GLU A 50 9.49 -1.31 31.58
CA GLU A 50 9.88 -2.14 32.72
C GLU A 50 10.79 -1.39 33.71
N ALA A 51 11.68 -0.54 33.19
CA ALA A 51 12.53 0.32 34.01
C ALA A 51 11.82 1.56 34.60
N GLY A 52 10.54 1.79 34.26
CA GLY A 52 9.78 2.98 34.68
C GLY A 52 10.24 4.29 34.01
N ASN A 53 11.03 4.20 32.94
CA ASN A 53 11.57 5.37 32.21
C ASN A 53 10.63 5.86 31.11
N LYS A 54 9.63 5.06 30.74
CA LYS A 54 8.62 5.40 29.74
C LYS A 54 7.24 5.00 30.23
N GLU A 55 6.30 5.92 30.06
CA GLU A 55 4.88 5.65 30.30
C GLU A 55 4.25 4.90 29.13
N LYS A 56 2.92 4.90 29.05
CA LYS A 56 2.19 4.27 27.97
C LYS A 56 2.47 4.95 26.63
N ILE A 57 2.43 4.15 25.56
CA ILE A 57 2.60 4.65 24.21
C ILE A 57 1.24 4.94 23.59
N GLN A 58 1.07 6.15 23.05
CA GLN A 58 -0.12 6.59 22.32
C GLN A 58 0.11 6.57 20.81
N ALA A 59 1.33 6.84 20.35
CA ALA A 59 1.62 6.94 18.92
C ALA A 59 2.96 6.31 18.56
N ILE A 60 3.01 5.60 17.43
CA ILE A 60 4.27 5.25 16.77
C ILE A 60 4.27 5.86 15.36
N ASN A 61 5.28 6.68 15.07
CA ASN A 61 5.48 7.25 13.73
C ASN A 61 6.62 6.52 13.03
N ILE A 62 6.39 5.99 11.84
CA ILE A 62 7.44 5.54 10.92
C ILE A 62 7.60 6.59 9.82
N SER A 63 8.81 7.12 9.65
CA SER A 63 9.08 8.23 8.74
C SER A 63 10.23 7.95 7.77
N LEU A 64 10.04 8.33 6.51
CA LEU A 64 11.10 8.36 5.52
C LEU A 64 11.89 9.67 5.66
N LEU A 65 13.20 9.56 5.82
CA LEU A 65 14.15 10.65 5.84
C LEU A 65 14.66 10.88 4.41
N ARG A 66 14.10 11.86 3.69
CA ARG A 66 14.59 12.22 2.34
C ARG A 66 16.02 12.75 2.36
N THR A 67 16.49 13.28 3.49
CA THR A 67 17.92 13.60 3.70
C THR A 67 18.82 12.37 3.61
N GLY A 68 18.27 11.18 3.89
CA GLY A 68 18.91 9.89 3.71
C GLY A 68 19.37 9.62 2.28
N PHE A 69 18.71 10.23 1.29
CA PHE A 69 19.15 10.21 -0.10
C PHE A 69 20.58 10.75 -0.29
N LYS A 70 21.08 11.61 0.60
CA LYS A 70 22.44 12.16 0.50
C LYS A 70 23.46 11.43 1.35
N THR A 71 23.01 10.76 2.40
CA THR A 71 23.90 10.13 3.39
C THR A 71 24.03 8.63 3.22
N SER A 72 23.20 7.99 2.38
CA SER A 72 23.28 6.57 1.97
C SER A 72 23.45 5.57 3.12
N SER A 73 22.89 5.86 4.30
CA SER A 73 23.12 5.05 5.51
C SER A 73 21.92 4.97 6.45
N ILE A 74 21.12 6.03 6.55
CA ILE A 74 19.90 6.04 7.36
C ILE A 74 18.83 6.81 6.58
N ASN A 75 17.77 6.11 6.22
CA ASN A 75 16.65 6.69 5.50
C ASN A 75 15.29 6.45 6.17
N CYS A 76 15.23 5.68 7.27
CA CYS A 76 14.00 5.47 8.03
C CYS A 76 14.22 5.70 9.53
N ILE A 77 13.20 6.28 10.16
CA ILE A 77 13.14 6.44 11.62
C ILE A 77 11.76 5.99 12.11
N VAL A 78 11.75 5.23 13.20
CA VAL A 78 10.54 4.83 13.93
C VAL A 78 10.61 5.42 15.33
N GLU A 79 9.57 6.15 15.71
CA GLU A 79 9.53 6.94 16.95
C GLU A 79 8.25 6.62 17.72
N ALA A 80 8.37 6.30 19.01
CA ALA A 80 7.25 6.03 19.91
C ALA A 80 7.08 7.14 20.94
N PHE A 81 5.85 7.64 21.04
CA PHE A 81 5.47 8.79 21.85
C PHE A 81 4.39 8.43 22.87
N ASN A 82 4.41 9.11 24.01
CA ASN A 82 3.30 9.17 24.98
C ASN A 82 2.13 10.01 24.43
N GLU A 83 1.13 10.28 25.26
CA GLU A 83 -0.05 11.09 24.91
C GLU A 83 0.27 12.52 24.45
N ASN A 84 1.43 13.07 24.80
CA ASN A 84 1.87 14.40 24.40
C ASN A 84 2.44 14.44 22.97
N TRP A 85 2.53 13.30 22.29
CA TRP A 85 2.93 13.17 20.89
C TRP A 85 4.26 13.90 20.60
N LEU A 86 4.30 14.88 19.69
CA LEU A 86 5.52 15.64 19.37
C LEU A 86 6.11 16.43 20.55
N PHE A 87 5.35 16.63 21.63
CA PHE A 87 5.81 17.31 22.85
C PHE A 87 6.29 16.34 23.94
N ASP A 88 6.36 15.04 23.64
CA ASP A 88 7.01 14.06 24.50
C ASP A 88 8.50 14.40 24.68
N GLU A 89 8.94 14.55 25.93
CA GLU A 89 10.32 14.88 26.25
C GLU A 89 11.28 13.70 26.08
N LYS A 90 10.76 12.46 26.05
CA LYS A 90 11.56 11.21 26.01
C LYS A 90 11.01 10.23 24.97
N PRO A 91 10.91 10.61 23.68
CA PRO A 91 10.47 9.69 22.65
C PRO A 91 11.48 8.54 22.51
N ILE A 92 10.98 7.32 22.31
CA ILE A 92 11.85 6.17 22.06
C ILE A 92 12.03 6.06 20.54
N THR A 93 13.28 6.03 20.08
CA THR A 93 13.58 6.07 18.65
C THR A 93 14.45 4.91 18.20
N TYR A 94 14.24 4.49 16.95
CA TYR A 94 15.09 3.56 16.25
C TYR A 94 15.23 4.00 14.79
N THR A 95 16.43 3.88 14.23
CA THR A 95 16.74 4.27 12.86
C THR A 95 17.32 3.07 12.12
N PHE A 96 16.95 2.92 10.86
CA PHE A 96 17.43 1.84 10.01
C PHE A 96 17.53 2.29 8.55
N GLU A 97 18.17 1.44 7.75
CA GLU A 97 18.24 1.57 6.30
C GLU A 97 17.15 0.71 5.68
N LEU A 98 16.34 1.33 4.82
CA LEU A 98 15.40 0.68 3.91
C LEU A 98 16.08 0.58 2.54
N GLY A 99 16.45 -0.62 2.13
CA GLY A 99 17.19 -0.86 0.90
C GLY A 99 16.42 -0.43 -0.34
N THR A 100 17.11 -0.20 -1.46
CA THR A 100 16.55 0.03 -2.80
C THR A 100 15.57 1.20 -3.02
N ILE A 101 15.09 1.87 -1.97
CA ILE A 101 14.04 2.90 -2.04
C ILE A 101 14.49 4.16 -2.82
N PHE A 102 15.81 4.37 -2.92
CA PHE A 102 16.42 5.50 -3.60
C PHE A 102 17.34 5.12 -4.77
N ASP A 103 17.58 3.83 -5.02
CA ASP A 103 18.63 3.37 -5.94
C ASP A 103 18.48 3.94 -7.35
N GLU A 104 17.27 3.91 -7.92
CA GLU A 104 17.03 4.45 -9.26
C GLU A 104 17.22 5.97 -9.33
N PHE A 105 17.00 6.69 -8.23
CA PHE A 105 17.27 8.12 -8.16
C PHE A 105 18.77 8.43 -7.98
N HIS A 106 19.53 7.55 -7.32
CA HIS A 106 20.99 7.63 -7.30
C HIS A 106 21.56 7.42 -8.71
N ILE A 107 21.09 6.39 -9.43
CA ILE A 107 21.47 6.11 -10.81
C ILE A 107 21.12 7.30 -11.72
N LEU A 108 19.92 7.86 -11.58
CA LEU A 108 19.51 9.06 -12.32
C LEU A 108 20.44 10.25 -12.02
N GLU A 109 20.72 10.54 -10.75
CA GLU A 109 21.56 11.67 -10.37
C GLU A 109 22.98 11.54 -10.95
N GLU A 110 23.57 10.34 -10.90
CA GLU A 110 24.87 10.04 -11.51
C GLU A 110 24.84 10.22 -13.02
N TYR A 111 23.82 9.67 -13.70
CA TYR A 111 23.64 9.82 -15.14
C TYR A 111 23.57 11.30 -15.54
N LEU A 112 22.73 12.09 -14.86
CA LEU A 112 22.56 13.50 -15.15
C LEU A 112 23.85 14.28 -14.89
N LYS A 113 24.57 14.01 -13.79
CA LYS A 113 25.88 14.61 -13.49
C LYS A 113 26.91 14.26 -14.58
N MET A 114 26.89 13.05 -15.13
CA MET A 114 27.79 12.64 -16.21
C MET A 114 27.45 13.31 -17.55
N ASP A 115 26.18 13.35 -17.94
CA ASP A 115 25.77 13.97 -19.20
C ASP A 115 26.02 15.48 -19.19
N THR A 116 25.79 16.13 -18.05
CA THR A 116 25.97 17.58 -17.88
C THR A 116 27.42 18.04 -17.83
N LYS A 117 28.38 17.17 -17.49
CA LYS A 117 29.83 17.47 -17.59
C LYS A 117 30.25 17.90 -19.00
N LYS A 118 29.53 17.44 -20.04
CA LYS A 118 29.76 17.85 -21.44
C LYS A 118 29.45 19.33 -21.71
N TYR A 119 28.68 19.99 -20.84
CA TYR A 119 28.09 21.31 -21.08
C TYR A 119 28.63 22.44 -20.17
N VAL A 120 29.69 22.18 -19.40
CA VAL A 120 30.51 23.12 -18.59
C VAL A 120 29.75 24.29 -17.92
N LYS A 121 29.42 24.14 -16.63
CA LYS A 121 29.56 25.19 -15.58
C LYS A 121 29.33 24.59 -14.19
N LYS A 122 30.12 25.05 -13.20
CA LYS A 122 30.07 24.68 -11.77
C LYS A 122 28.66 24.80 -11.14
N TYR A 123 27.79 25.62 -11.74
CA TYR A 123 26.40 25.89 -11.31
C TYR A 123 25.34 24.89 -11.80
N LEU A 124 25.73 23.82 -12.50
CA LEU A 124 24.79 22.83 -13.04
C LEU A 124 24.53 21.66 -12.09
N ASN A 125 25.50 21.32 -11.23
CA ASN A 125 25.36 20.23 -10.26
C ASN A 125 24.24 20.51 -9.24
N ASP A 126 24.20 21.71 -8.66
CA ASP A 126 23.17 22.10 -7.70
C ASP A 126 21.76 22.08 -8.34
N LYS A 127 21.67 22.37 -9.65
CA LYS A 127 20.41 22.30 -10.40
C LYS A 127 19.95 20.87 -10.64
N ILE A 128 20.87 19.95 -10.89
CA ILE A 128 20.58 18.51 -11.04
C ILE A 128 20.15 17.92 -9.71
N GLU A 129 20.88 18.23 -8.65
CA GLU A 129 20.53 17.81 -7.31
C GLU A 129 19.12 18.28 -6.94
N LYS A 130 18.83 19.57 -7.15
CA LYS A 130 17.49 20.11 -6.94
C LYS A 130 16.44 19.40 -7.80
N LEU A 131 16.73 19.17 -9.08
CA LEU A 131 15.85 18.45 -10.00
C LEU A 131 15.51 17.05 -9.47
N VAL A 132 16.51 16.27 -9.04
CA VAL A 132 16.29 14.91 -8.50
C VAL A 132 15.53 14.95 -7.19
N LEU A 133 15.86 15.85 -6.27
CA LEU A 133 15.17 16.01 -4.99
C LEU A 133 13.67 16.32 -5.17
N GLU A 134 13.32 17.12 -6.19
CA GLU A 134 11.93 17.40 -6.57
C GLU A 134 11.18 16.16 -7.04
N GLN A 135 11.87 15.17 -7.62
CA GLN A 135 11.25 13.91 -8.08
C GLN A 135 11.07 12.87 -6.95
N LEU A 136 11.77 13.02 -5.82
CA LEU A 136 11.70 12.06 -4.71
C LEU A 136 10.31 11.98 -4.05
N GLY A 137 9.36 12.88 -4.35
CA GLY A 137 8.05 12.87 -3.69
C GLY A 137 7.31 11.53 -3.83
N ILE A 138 7.56 10.81 -4.93
CA ILE A 138 6.97 9.49 -5.18
C ILE A 138 7.46 8.41 -4.20
N THR A 139 8.68 8.53 -3.65
CA THR A 139 9.22 7.52 -2.71
C THR A 139 8.46 7.51 -1.40
N THR A 140 7.96 8.67 -0.94
CA THR A 140 7.13 8.76 0.26
C THR A 140 5.84 7.98 0.09
N TYR A 141 5.22 8.03 -1.09
CA TYR A 141 4.04 7.22 -1.39
C TYR A 141 4.36 5.72 -1.33
N TYR A 142 5.40 5.28 -2.04
CA TYR A 142 5.80 3.87 -2.04
C TYR A 142 6.18 3.36 -0.64
N PHE A 143 6.85 4.19 0.15
CA PHE A 143 7.19 3.91 1.53
C PHE A 143 5.96 3.71 2.42
N ILE A 144 4.94 4.58 2.31
CA ILE A 144 3.70 4.42 3.07
C ILE A 144 3.04 3.09 2.71
N GLU A 145 3.00 2.71 1.43
CA GLU A 145 2.41 1.43 1.02
C GLU A 145 3.20 0.22 1.53
N LEU A 146 4.54 0.27 1.50
CA LEU A 146 5.39 -0.76 2.10
C LEU A 146 5.16 -0.88 3.61
N ALA A 147 5.04 0.25 4.32
CA ALA A 147 4.72 0.25 5.75
C ALA A 147 3.34 -0.38 6.03
N ARG A 148 2.33 -0.07 5.19
CA ARG A 148 1.00 -0.70 5.28
C ARG A 148 1.03 -2.19 5.01
N TYR A 149 1.84 -2.62 4.04
CA TYR A 149 2.04 -4.03 3.72
C TYR A 149 2.72 -4.79 4.87
N ALA A 150 3.71 -4.18 5.54
CA ALA A 150 4.41 -4.74 6.70
C ALA A 150 3.54 -4.83 7.99
N LEU A 151 2.42 -4.09 8.06
CA LEU A 151 1.57 -4.05 9.28
C LEU A 151 1.11 -5.43 9.75
N GLY A 152 0.89 -6.36 8.82
CA GLY A 152 0.48 -7.72 9.16
C GLY A 152 1.46 -8.40 10.11
N ASP A 153 2.76 -8.26 9.85
CA ASP A 153 3.82 -8.88 10.65
C ASP A 153 4.13 -8.05 11.90
N ILE A 154 4.11 -6.73 11.78
CA ILE A 154 4.29 -5.78 12.90
C ILE A 154 3.27 -6.05 14.01
N VAL A 155 1.99 -6.19 13.67
CA VAL A 155 0.89 -6.35 14.64
C VAL A 155 0.81 -7.78 15.18
N LYS A 156 1.25 -8.79 14.42
CA LYS A 156 1.33 -10.18 14.87
C LYS A 156 2.47 -10.44 15.85
N ASN A 157 3.51 -9.61 15.83
CA ASN A 157 4.66 -9.71 16.73
C ASN A 157 4.21 -9.74 18.21
N ASN A 158 4.74 -10.68 19.00
CA ASN A 158 4.39 -10.79 20.42
C ASN A 158 4.81 -9.55 21.22
N LYS A 159 5.96 -8.95 20.90
CA LYS A 159 6.45 -7.73 21.55
C LYS A 159 5.49 -6.55 21.35
N PHE A 160 4.82 -6.48 20.19
CA PHE A 160 3.79 -5.45 19.96
C PHE A 160 2.64 -5.55 20.98
N LYS A 161 2.27 -6.77 21.38
CA LYS A 161 1.20 -7.01 22.37
C LYS A 161 1.65 -6.74 23.81
N GLU A 162 2.94 -6.89 24.08
CA GLU A 162 3.54 -6.65 25.41
C GLU A 162 3.68 -5.17 25.75
N ILE A 163 3.78 -4.29 24.73
CA ILE A 163 3.84 -2.84 24.95
C ILE A 163 2.60 -2.35 25.70
N ASN A 164 2.82 -1.61 26.77
CA ASN A 164 1.75 -0.91 27.48
C ASN A 164 1.33 0.31 26.65
N LYS A 165 0.12 0.26 26.08
CA LYS A 165 -0.43 1.25 25.15
C LYS A 165 -1.55 2.06 25.79
N GLU A 166 -1.73 3.28 25.31
CA GLU A 166 -2.93 4.06 25.58
C GLU A 166 -4.14 3.54 24.79
N GLU A 167 -5.35 3.88 25.25
CA GLU A 167 -6.60 3.45 24.61
C GLU A 167 -6.73 3.94 23.16
N LYS A 168 -6.21 5.15 22.88
CA LYS A 168 -6.28 5.77 21.57
C LYS A 168 -5.07 5.43 20.68
N PHE A 169 -4.34 4.35 20.96
CA PHE A 169 -3.10 4.01 20.27
C PHE A 169 -3.23 3.99 18.73
N TYR A 170 -2.20 4.50 18.03
CA TYR A 170 -2.13 4.44 16.57
C TYR A 170 -0.69 4.37 16.02
N ILE A 171 -0.58 3.92 14.78
CA ILE A 171 0.66 3.96 13.98
C ILE A 171 0.43 4.85 12.76
N ALA A 172 1.33 5.79 12.54
CA ALA A 172 1.32 6.68 11.37
C ALA A 172 2.57 6.50 10.51
N ALA A 173 2.42 6.63 9.19
CA ALA A 173 3.52 6.57 8.22
C ALA A 173 3.57 7.83 7.36
N GLY A 174 4.76 8.35 7.07
CA GLY A 174 4.91 9.54 6.23
C GLY A 174 6.34 10.00 6.01
N GLU A 175 6.50 11.26 5.60
CA GLU A 175 7.80 11.93 5.56
C GLU A 175 8.16 12.47 6.95
N TYR A 176 9.45 12.50 7.27
CA TYR A 176 9.92 12.98 8.57
C TYR A 176 9.46 14.41 8.87
N ARG A 177 8.78 14.57 10.02
CA ARG A 177 8.16 15.82 10.51
C ARG A 177 7.05 16.38 9.62
N ASP A 178 6.57 15.62 8.65
CA ASP A 178 5.33 15.93 7.96
C ASP A 178 4.14 15.23 8.64
N LYS A 179 2.91 15.60 8.24
CA LYS A 179 1.70 14.93 8.69
C LYS A 179 1.64 13.52 8.10
N GLY A 180 1.92 12.53 8.95
CA GLY A 180 1.77 11.11 8.59
C GLY A 180 0.30 10.69 8.36
N LEU A 181 0.12 9.67 7.52
CA LEU A 181 -1.14 8.95 7.35
C LEU A 181 -1.26 7.92 8.47
N ILE A 182 -2.39 7.87 9.18
CA ILE A 182 -2.66 6.79 10.13
C ILE A 182 -2.90 5.50 9.34
N ILE A 183 -2.06 4.51 9.58
CA ILE A 183 -2.11 3.21 8.89
C ILE A 183 -2.64 2.09 9.79
N TYR A 184 -2.62 2.31 11.11
CA TYR A 184 -3.19 1.40 12.12
C TYR A 184 -3.71 2.21 13.30
N SER A 185 -4.80 1.76 13.93
CA SER A 185 -5.22 2.26 15.24
C SER A 185 -5.86 1.14 16.03
N ASP A 186 -5.76 1.21 17.36
CA ASP A 186 -6.49 0.31 18.26
C ASP A 186 -7.96 0.69 18.42
N SER A 187 -8.30 1.94 18.15
CA SER A 187 -9.66 2.50 18.25
C SER A 187 -10.06 3.31 17.01
N ASN A 188 -11.27 3.85 17.02
CA ASN A 188 -11.73 4.76 15.97
C ASN A 188 -10.99 6.09 16.08
N THR A 189 -10.44 6.61 14.97
CA THR A 189 -9.66 7.86 14.97
C THR A 189 -10.53 9.12 14.82
N TYR A 190 -11.81 9.03 15.17
CA TYR A 190 -12.75 10.14 15.11
C TYR A 190 -13.71 10.06 16.30
N GLU A 191 -14.13 11.22 16.79
CA GLU A 191 -15.00 11.30 17.98
C GLU A 191 -16.48 11.12 17.64
N ASP A 192 -16.90 11.35 16.39
CA ASP A 192 -18.31 11.23 15.97
C ASP A 192 -18.48 10.50 14.62
N LEU A 193 -18.98 9.26 14.69
CA LEU A 193 -19.30 8.43 13.52
C LEU A 193 -20.38 9.07 12.65
N LYS A 194 -21.36 9.73 13.28
CA LYS A 194 -22.47 10.37 12.58
C LYS A 194 -21.99 11.53 11.73
N ILE A 195 -21.04 12.31 12.25
CA ILE A 195 -20.38 13.37 11.48
C ILE A 195 -19.63 12.78 10.29
N SER A 196 -18.82 11.73 10.51
CA SER A 196 -18.07 11.09 9.42
C SER A 196 -18.99 10.52 8.33
N LEU A 197 -20.09 9.88 8.71
CA LEU A 197 -21.11 9.40 7.77
C LEU A 197 -21.77 10.56 7.02
N THR A 198 -22.07 11.67 7.72
CA THR A 198 -22.61 12.89 7.10
C THR A 198 -21.63 13.49 6.08
N TYR A 199 -20.32 13.49 6.36
CA TYR A 199 -19.30 13.93 5.41
C TYR A 199 -19.28 13.07 4.15
N ILE A 200 -19.35 11.75 4.28
CA ILE A 200 -19.43 10.86 3.11
C ILE A 200 -20.69 11.22 2.32
N ASP A 201 -21.85 11.31 2.98
CA ASP A 201 -23.14 11.54 2.34
C ASP A 201 -23.24 12.93 1.65
N GLN A 202 -22.64 13.98 2.23
CA GLN A 202 -22.78 15.36 1.75
C GLN A 202 -21.61 15.85 0.88
N MET A 203 -20.37 15.58 1.30
CA MET A 203 -19.18 16.17 0.69
C MET A 203 -18.56 15.27 -0.37
N LYS A 204 -19.01 14.01 -0.45
CA LYS A 204 -18.45 12.97 -1.32
C LYS A 204 -16.94 12.75 -1.14
N THR A 205 -16.37 13.23 -0.04
CA THR A 205 -14.95 13.05 0.27
C THR A 205 -14.78 12.76 1.75
N LEU A 206 -14.01 11.70 2.03
CA LEU A 206 -13.54 11.36 3.36
C LEU A 206 -12.25 10.55 3.18
N ARG A 207 -11.10 11.10 3.57
CA ARG A 207 -9.81 10.42 3.41
C ARG A 207 -9.15 10.11 4.74
N GLY A 208 -8.39 9.02 4.78
CA GLY A 208 -7.45 8.71 5.87
C GLY A 208 -8.11 8.62 7.26
N ARG A 209 -9.27 7.95 7.36
CA ARG A 209 -9.92 7.65 8.64
C ARG A 209 -9.80 6.18 8.97
N CYS A 210 -9.64 5.87 10.26
CA CYS A 210 -9.68 4.50 10.76
C CYS A 210 -11.02 4.23 11.44
N PHE A 211 -11.60 3.09 11.07
CA PHE A 211 -12.90 2.59 11.44
C PHE A 211 -12.77 1.14 11.90
N LYS A 212 -13.17 0.86 13.14
CA LYS A 212 -13.25 -0.47 13.72
C LYS A 212 -14.69 -0.85 14.01
N ASN A 213 -15.03 -2.11 13.76
CA ASN A 213 -16.32 -2.68 14.13
C ASN A 213 -17.51 -1.90 13.59
N LEU A 214 -17.38 -1.33 12.38
CA LEU A 214 -18.48 -0.63 11.75
C LEU A 214 -19.42 -1.58 11.03
N TYR A 215 -20.71 -1.26 11.10
CA TYR A 215 -21.75 -1.92 10.32
C TYR A 215 -22.34 -0.95 9.29
N PHE A 216 -22.07 -1.21 8.01
CA PHE A 216 -22.63 -0.50 6.88
C PHE A 216 -23.67 -1.37 6.20
N LYS A 217 -24.90 -0.87 6.08
CA LYS A 217 -25.99 -1.59 5.43
C LYS A 217 -26.77 -0.68 4.49
N ASP A 218 -27.14 -1.20 3.31
CA ASP A 218 -28.14 -0.62 2.40
C ASP A 218 -27.85 0.85 2.01
N LYS A 219 -26.60 1.16 1.66
CA LYS A 219 -26.17 2.49 1.22
C LYS A 219 -25.59 2.49 -0.19
N GLU A 220 -25.72 3.63 -0.87
CA GLU A 220 -25.16 3.86 -2.19
C GLU A 220 -24.26 5.10 -2.24
N TYR A 221 -23.01 4.88 -2.58
CA TYR A 221 -21.97 5.86 -2.80
C TYR A 221 -21.46 5.74 -4.23
N ARG A 222 -21.59 6.82 -4.99
CA ARG A 222 -21.12 6.92 -6.38
C ARG A 222 -20.21 8.12 -6.54
N PHE A 223 -19.05 7.94 -7.16
CA PHE A 223 -18.08 9.04 -7.37
C PHE A 223 -17.58 9.66 -6.06
N HIS A 224 -17.49 8.87 -4.99
CA HIS A 224 -16.94 9.33 -3.71
C HIS A 224 -15.43 9.12 -3.67
N ASP A 225 -14.77 10.04 -3.00
CA ASP A 225 -13.35 10.02 -2.72
C ASP A 225 -13.11 9.52 -1.30
N LEU A 226 -12.67 8.27 -1.21
CA LEU A 226 -12.56 7.50 0.02
C LEU A 226 -11.12 6.99 0.23
N ILE A 227 -10.15 7.67 -0.36
CA ILE A 227 -8.73 7.27 -0.37
C ILE A 227 -8.18 7.12 1.05
N GLY A 228 -7.43 6.05 1.27
CA GLY A 228 -6.65 5.85 2.50
C GLY A 228 -7.47 5.51 3.75
N ASN A 229 -8.78 5.27 3.65
CA ASN A 229 -9.56 4.84 4.81
C ASN A 229 -9.19 3.42 5.22
N VAL A 230 -9.22 3.15 6.52
CA VAL A 230 -8.98 1.83 7.10
C VAL A 230 -10.26 1.38 7.78
N PHE A 231 -10.82 0.28 7.29
CA PHE A 231 -11.90 -0.47 7.90
C PHE A 231 -11.31 -1.79 8.42
N ASP A 232 -11.46 -2.00 9.72
CA ASP A 232 -11.02 -3.21 10.42
C ASP A 232 -12.22 -3.84 11.11
N GLU A 233 -12.32 -5.17 11.03
CA GLU A 233 -13.40 -5.94 11.69
C GLU A 233 -14.82 -5.41 11.36
N SER A 234 -14.97 -4.81 10.18
CA SER A 234 -16.19 -4.10 9.78
C SER A 234 -17.04 -4.95 8.83
N ILE A 235 -18.35 -4.74 8.86
CA ILE A 235 -19.33 -5.49 8.10
C ILE A 235 -20.00 -4.56 7.10
N PHE A 236 -20.05 -4.96 5.84
CA PHE A 236 -20.71 -4.27 4.74
C PHE A 236 -21.74 -5.19 4.11
N GLU A 237 -23.01 -4.78 4.12
CA GLU A 237 -24.12 -5.51 3.55
C GLU A 237 -24.87 -4.63 2.54
N ASN A 238 -25.01 -5.12 1.30
CA ASN A 238 -25.77 -4.43 0.25
C ASN A 238 -25.29 -2.99 0.00
N ILE A 239 -23.98 -2.78 -0.03
CA ILE A 239 -23.37 -1.46 -0.23
C ILE A 239 -22.96 -1.28 -1.68
N LYS A 240 -23.21 -0.11 -2.26
CA LYS A 240 -22.62 0.29 -3.54
C LYS A 240 -21.56 1.36 -3.31
N LEU A 241 -20.34 1.07 -3.73
CA LEU A 241 -19.17 1.95 -3.77
C LEU A 241 -18.70 2.00 -5.23
N GLU A 242 -19.56 2.50 -6.11
CA GLU A 242 -19.37 2.43 -7.57
C GLU A 242 -18.69 3.68 -8.11
N LYS A 243 -17.66 3.50 -8.95
CA LYS A 243 -16.87 4.60 -9.53
C LYS A 243 -16.26 5.53 -8.48
N CYS A 244 -15.91 4.98 -7.32
CA CYS A 244 -15.29 5.71 -6.22
C CYS A 244 -13.75 5.65 -6.33
N ALA A 245 -13.08 6.67 -5.79
CA ALA A 245 -11.65 6.61 -5.55
C ALA A 245 -11.41 5.92 -4.20
N LEU A 246 -10.94 4.68 -4.24
CA LEU A 246 -10.68 3.82 -3.08
C LEU A 246 -9.21 3.39 -3.02
N ALA A 247 -8.33 4.12 -3.71
CA ALA A 247 -6.90 3.90 -3.61
C ALA A 247 -6.47 3.91 -2.14
N GLN A 248 -5.56 3.02 -1.76
CA GLN A 248 -5.06 2.89 -0.40
C GLN A 248 -6.13 2.56 0.65
N THR A 249 -7.35 2.14 0.27
CA THR A 249 -8.36 1.77 1.26
C THR A 249 -8.05 0.37 1.81
N SER A 250 -8.21 0.16 3.12
CA SER A 250 -8.11 -1.15 3.74
C SER A 250 -9.48 -1.62 4.21
N PHE A 251 -9.84 -2.84 3.84
CA PHE A 251 -10.99 -3.61 4.30
C PHE A 251 -10.45 -4.90 4.93
N LYS A 252 -9.55 -4.79 5.91
CA LYS A 252 -8.94 -5.94 6.59
C LYS A 252 -9.91 -6.55 7.60
N ASN A 253 -9.86 -7.87 7.74
CA ASN A 253 -10.72 -8.63 8.65
C ASN A 253 -12.22 -8.30 8.49
N CYS A 254 -12.64 -7.86 7.30
CA CYS A 254 -13.99 -7.37 7.06
C CYS A 254 -14.89 -8.47 6.49
N SER A 255 -16.20 -8.33 6.71
CA SER A 255 -17.21 -9.11 5.98
C SER A 255 -17.88 -8.22 4.93
N LEU A 256 -17.68 -8.56 3.66
CA LEU A 256 -18.24 -7.86 2.51
C LEU A 256 -19.26 -8.78 1.87
N ASN A 257 -20.55 -8.51 2.06
CA ASN A 257 -21.64 -9.28 1.47
C ASN A 257 -22.48 -8.41 0.54
N SER A 258 -22.57 -8.82 -0.73
CA SER A 258 -23.38 -8.11 -1.74
C SER A 258 -22.93 -6.65 -1.92
N VAL A 259 -21.61 -6.42 -1.91
CA VAL A 259 -20.99 -5.10 -2.12
C VAL A 259 -20.66 -4.90 -3.60
N SER A 260 -20.79 -3.68 -4.11
CA SER A 260 -20.39 -3.31 -5.47
C SER A 260 -19.26 -2.28 -5.46
N PHE A 261 -18.12 -2.63 -6.07
CA PHE A 261 -17.00 -1.75 -6.37
C PHE A 261 -16.93 -1.39 -7.86
N GLU A 262 -18.02 -1.58 -8.62
CA GLU A 262 -17.99 -1.47 -10.09
C GLU A 262 -17.40 -0.13 -10.55
N GLY A 263 -16.37 -0.20 -11.41
CA GLY A 263 -15.72 0.97 -11.98
C GLY A 263 -14.87 1.80 -11.02
N SER A 264 -14.65 1.33 -9.79
CA SER A 264 -13.85 2.04 -8.78
C SER A 264 -12.34 1.85 -8.98
N ILE A 265 -11.57 2.78 -8.41
CA ILE A 265 -10.10 2.72 -8.42
C ILE A 265 -9.64 2.13 -7.10
N LEU A 266 -8.88 1.02 -7.15
CA LEU A 266 -8.44 0.24 -5.99
C LEU A 266 -6.91 0.04 -5.94
N HIS A 267 -6.14 1.01 -6.46
CA HIS A 267 -4.69 1.04 -6.31
C HIS A 267 -4.28 0.81 -4.86
N ASP A 268 -3.49 -0.22 -4.60
CA ASP A 268 -2.98 -0.58 -3.27
C ASP A 268 -4.07 -0.66 -2.18
N ALA A 269 -5.25 -1.17 -2.56
CA ALA A 269 -6.31 -1.49 -1.62
C ALA A 269 -6.08 -2.86 -0.97
N PHE A 270 -6.47 -3.02 0.28
CA PHE A 270 -6.21 -4.21 1.10
C PHE A 270 -7.50 -4.90 1.51
N PHE A 271 -7.57 -6.23 1.36
CA PHE A 271 -8.70 -7.09 1.72
C PHE A 271 -8.24 -8.30 2.57
N TYR A 272 -7.18 -8.12 3.35
CA TYR A 272 -6.56 -9.18 4.13
C TYR A 272 -7.52 -9.87 5.10
N ASN A 273 -7.49 -11.20 5.13
CA ASN A 273 -8.30 -12.05 6.00
C ASN A 273 -9.82 -11.77 5.91
N SER A 274 -10.29 -11.18 4.81
CA SER A 274 -11.68 -10.76 4.68
C SER A 274 -12.54 -11.83 4.02
N ASN A 275 -13.83 -11.84 4.38
CA ASN A 275 -14.84 -12.67 3.77
C ASN A 275 -15.60 -11.86 2.71
N ILE A 276 -15.38 -12.18 1.44
CA ILE A 276 -15.84 -11.46 0.26
C ILE A 276 -16.86 -12.33 -0.46
N LYS A 277 -18.14 -12.06 -0.25
CA LYS A 277 -19.24 -12.86 -0.80
C LYS A 277 -20.15 -12.02 -1.69
N LYS A 278 -20.42 -12.50 -2.90
CA LYS A 278 -21.30 -11.83 -3.87
C LYS A 278 -20.86 -10.39 -4.17
N VAL A 279 -19.55 -10.16 -4.25
CA VAL A 279 -18.99 -8.83 -4.47
C VAL A 279 -18.74 -8.58 -5.96
N ARG A 280 -19.08 -7.36 -6.41
CA ARG A 280 -18.98 -6.92 -7.81
C ARG A 280 -17.75 -6.02 -7.99
N PHE A 281 -16.66 -6.54 -8.55
CA PHE A 281 -15.42 -5.82 -8.90
C PHE A 281 -15.30 -5.50 -10.40
N GLN A 282 -16.39 -5.59 -11.17
CA GLN A 282 -16.37 -5.37 -12.61
C GLN A 282 -15.79 -4.00 -12.95
N LYS A 283 -14.92 -3.96 -13.95
CA LYS A 283 -14.29 -2.72 -14.44
C LYS A 283 -13.52 -1.94 -13.37
N VAL A 284 -13.17 -2.57 -12.25
CA VAL A 284 -12.23 -1.97 -11.29
C VAL A 284 -10.90 -1.70 -11.97
N TYR A 285 -10.25 -0.61 -11.56
CA TYR A 285 -8.91 -0.26 -12.01
C TYR A 285 -7.92 -0.30 -10.84
N SER A 286 -6.98 -1.23 -10.91
CA SER A 286 -5.81 -1.34 -10.05
C SER A 286 -4.63 -1.87 -10.86
N THR A 287 -3.50 -1.17 -10.81
CA THR A 287 -2.31 -1.57 -11.55
C THR A 287 -1.08 -1.17 -10.76
N ASN A 288 -0.08 -2.05 -10.76
CA ASN A 288 1.29 -1.79 -10.33
C ASN A 288 2.20 -1.30 -11.48
N ILE A 289 1.65 -1.15 -12.69
CA ILE A 289 2.37 -0.71 -13.88
C ILE A 289 2.38 0.81 -13.93
N TYR A 290 3.55 1.40 -14.15
CA TYR A 290 3.73 2.85 -14.29
C TYR A 290 3.02 3.36 -15.54
N ASP A 291 2.23 4.42 -15.40
CA ASP A 291 1.59 5.06 -16.54
C ASP A 291 1.65 6.58 -16.39
N ARG A 292 2.65 7.19 -17.03
CA ARG A 292 2.85 8.65 -17.03
C ARG A 292 1.68 9.44 -17.64
N SER A 293 0.80 8.79 -18.41
CA SER A 293 -0.37 9.45 -19.00
C SER A 293 -1.51 9.63 -17.99
N LYS A 294 -1.44 8.97 -16.83
CA LYS A 294 -2.46 9.05 -15.79
C LYS A 294 -2.15 10.21 -14.85
N THR A 295 -3.20 10.96 -14.53
CA THR A 295 -3.16 12.00 -13.50
C THR A 295 -3.21 11.43 -12.08
N ILE A 296 -3.55 10.14 -11.95
CA ILE A 296 -3.64 9.41 -10.69
C ILE A 296 -2.39 8.56 -10.58
N LEU A 297 -1.69 8.70 -9.47
CA LEU A 297 -0.51 7.87 -9.17
C LEU A 297 -0.91 6.39 -9.22
N THR A 298 -0.19 5.61 -10.03
CA THR A 298 -0.41 4.16 -10.10
C THR A 298 0.06 3.52 -8.79
N GLY A 299 -0.62 2.45 -8.37
CA GLY A 299 -0.23 1.74 -7.16
C GLY A 299 1.12 1.07 -7.31
N VAL A 300 1.78 0.71 -6.22
CA VAL A 300 3.08 0.00 -6.24
C VAL A 300 2.95 -1.47 -5.89
N LEU A 301 1.96 -1.85 -5.08
CA LEU A 301 1.77 -3.22 -4.61
C LEU A 301 0.71 -3.97 -5.43
N GLY A 302 -0.24 -3.24 -6.03
CA GLY A 302 -1.47 -3.81 -6.56
C GLY A 302 -2.51 -4.07 -5.46
N THR A 303 -3.69 -4.57 -5.81
CA THR A 303 -4.72 -4.89 -4.80
C THR A 303 -4.39 -6.19 -4.06
N GLN A 304 -4.53 -6.17 -2.74
CA GLN A 304 -4.06 -7.22 -1.85
C GLN A 304 -5.23 -8.03 -1.26
N PHE A 305 -5.29 -9.33 -1.54
CA PHE A 305 -6.32 -10.30 -1.12
C PHE A 305 -5.76 -11.45 -0.27
N LEU A 306 -4.55 -11.30 0.29
CA LEU A 306 -3.87 -12.31 1.11
C LEU A 306 -4.80 -12.91 2.18
N ASN A 307 -4.84 -14.25 2.28
CA ASN A 307 -5.66 -15.00 3.24
C ASN A 307 -7.17 -14.71 3.19
N SER A 308 -7.69 -14.11 2.11
CA SER A 308 -9.12 -13.82 1.99
C SER A 308 -9.92 -15.04 1.54
N LYS A 309 -11.23 -14.99 1.81
CA LYS A 309 -12.21 -15.94 1.27
C LYS A 309 -13.09 -15.21 0.27
N ILE A 310 -13.05 -15.62 -0.99
CA ILE A 310 -13.77 -14.96 -2.08
C ILE A 310 -14.76 -15.96 -2.70
N GLU A 311 -16.05 -15.71 -2.51
CA GLU A 311 -17.14 -16.56 -2.98
C GLU A 311 -18.13 -15.79 -3.86
N ASP A 312 -18.63 -16.45 -4.91
CA ASP A 312 -19.75 -15.97 -5.73
C ASP A 312 -19.55 -14.54 -6.28
N SER A 313 -18.29 -14.13 -6.49
CA SER A 313 -17.90 -12.76 -6.81
C SER A 313 -17.45 -12.64 -8.26
N SER A 314 -17.44 -11.42 -8.80
CA SER A 314 -17.09 -11.20 -10.21
C SER A 314 -16.13 -10.04 -10.36
N PHE A 315 -15.09 -10.25 -11.14
CA PHE A 315 -14.06 -9.26 -11.46
C PHE A 315 -14.11 -8.84 -12.93
N LYS A 316 -15.04 -9.36 -13.75
CA LYS A 316 -15.04 -9.19 -15.22
C LYS A 316 -14.59 -7.81 -15.70
N LYS A 317 -13.69 -7.81 -16.69
CA LYS A 317 -13.19 -6.59 -17.34
C LYS A 317 -12.46 -5.63 -16.38
N SER A 318 -12.03 -6.08 -15.20
CA SER A 318 -11.19 -5.29 -14.30
C SER A 318 -9.73 -5.33 -14.74
N ILE A 319 -8.98 -4.29 -14.40
CA ILE A 319 -7.51 -4.32 -14.43
C ILE A 319 -7.07 -4.46 -12.98
N LEU A 320 -6.29 -5.51 -12.69
CA LEU A 320 -5.79 -5.90 -11.37
C LEU A 320 -4.32 -6.37 -11.49
N ASN A 321 -3.52 -5.68 -12.30
CA ASN A 321 -2.12 -6.06 -12.47
C ASN A 321 -1.36 -5.94 -11.15
N GLY A 322 -0.54 -6.94 -10.85
CA GLY A 322 0.22 -7.06 -9.60
C GLY A 322 -0.59 -7.48 -8.38
N SER A 323 -1.88 -7.78 -8.51
CA SER A 323 -2.72 -8.18 -7.37
C SER A 323 -2.22 -9.45 -6.69
N ASP A 324 -2.33 -9.51 -5.37
CA ASP A 324 -1.89 -10.65 -4.56
C ASP A 324 -3.08 -11.44 -4.02
N PHE A 325 -3.22 -12.70 -4.43
CA PHE A 325 -4.25 -13.64 -3.98
C PHE A 325 -3.67 -14.79 -3.14
N ARG A 326 -2.43 -14.68 -2.65
CA ARG A 326 -1.78 -15.79 -1.95
C ARG A 326 -2.57 -16.27 -0.74
N HIS A 327 -2.54 -17.59 -0.53
CA HIS A 327 -3.25 -18.29 0.56
C HIS A 327 -4.78 -18.05 0.62
N SER A 328 -5.38 -17.48 -0.42
CA SER A 328 -6.82 -17.22 -0.45
C SER A 328 -7.61 -18.48 -0.87
N SER A 329 -8.89 -18.53 -0.50
CA SER A 329 -9.84 -19.49 -1.06
C SER A 329 -10.77 -18.76 -2.02
N ILE A 330 -10.76 -19.16 -3.28
CA ILE A 330 -11.50 -18.52 -4.38
C ILE A 330 -12.46 -19.54 -4.98
N GLU A 331 -13.75 -19.34 -4.75
CA GLU A 331 -14.82 -20.24 -5.21
C GLU A 331 -15.87 -19.49 -6.05
N LYS A 332 -16.20 -20.02 -7.24
CA LYS A 332 -17.22 -19.45 -8.14
C LYS A 332 -16.95 -17.99 -8.47
N VAL A 333 -15.72 -17.72 -8.88
CA VAL A 333 -15.25 -16.36 -9.21
C VAL A 333 -14.98 -16.22 -10.69
N ASP A 334 -15.39 -15.08 -11.25
CA ASP A 334 -15.28 -14.82 -12.67
C ASP A 334 -14.29 -13.68 -12.98
N PHE A 335 -13.13 -14.04 -13.53
CA PHE A 335 -12.07 -13.15 -14.02
C PHE A 335 -12.09 -12.95 -15.55
N THR A 336 -13.23 -13.17 -16.21
CA THR A 336 -13.33 -13.03 -17.67
C THR A 336 -12.93 -11.64 -18.15
N GLU A 337 -12.06 -11.57 -19.16
CA GLU A 337 -11.50 -10.33 -19.72
C GLU A 337 -10.73 -9.46 -18.71
N CYS A 338 -10.21 -10.03 -17.62
CA CYS A 338 -9.43 -9.27 -16.64
C CYS A 338 -7.96 -9.08 -17.05
N GLY A 339 -7.39 -7.92 -16.72
CA GLY A 339 -5.94 -7.73 -16.69
C GLY A 339 -5.37 -8.24 -15.36
N LEU A 340 -4.55 -9.27 -15.39
CA LEU A 340 -3.98 -9.95 -14.22
C LEU A 340 -2.46 -10.13 -14.38
N LYS A 341 -1.80 -9.20 -15.09
CA LYS A 341 -0.36 -9.28 -15.30
C LYS A 341 0.36 -9.29 -13.96
N GLN A 342 1.34 -10.17 -13.79
CA GLN A 342 2.12 -10.29 -12.55
C GLN A 342 1.29 -10.58 -11.28
N ALA A 343 0.01 -10.95 -11.41
CA ALA A 343 -0.81 -11.33 -10.27
C ALA A 343 -0.27 -12.61 -9.61
N ASP A 344 -0.37 -12.70 -8.29
CA ASP A 344 0.16 -13.84 -7.53
C ASP A 344 -0.98 -14.71 -7.00
N PHE A 345 -1.19 -15.87 -7.62
CA PHE A 345 -2.18 -16.87 -7.20
C PHE A 345 -1.51 -18.04 -6.45
N ARG A 346 -0.24 -17.92 -6.04
CA ARG A 346 0.42 -19.03 -5.35
C ARG A 346 -0.29 -19.37 -4.04
N GLU A 347 -0.35 -20.66 -3.71
CA GLU A 347 -0.94 -21.18 -2.49
C GLU A 347 -2.43 -20.88 -2.29
N CYS A 348 -3.14 -20.39 -3.31
CA CYS A 348 -4.58 -20.24 -3.25
C CYS A 348 -5.31 -21.55 -3.62
N ILE A 349 -6.57 -21.65 -3.20
CA ILE A 349 -7.47 -22.74 -3.61
C ILE A 349 -8.42 -22.16 -4.66
N LEU A 350 -8.40 -22.72 -5.88
CA LEU A 350 -9.23 -22.28 -7.01
C LEU A 350 -10.29 -23.33 -7.31
N ASN A 351 -11.56 -23.01 -7.06
CA ASN A 351 -12.70 -23.89 -7.35
C ASN A 351 -13.73 -23.16 -8.22
N TYR A 352 -14.05 -23.69 -9.40
CA TYR A 352 -15.01 -23.07 -10.33
C TYR A 352 -14.64 -21.62 -10.67
N VAL A 353 -13.38 -21.40 -11.05
CA VAL A 353 -12.84 -20.06 -11.38
C VAL A 353 -12.67 -19.92 -12.89
N GLU A 354 -13.18 -18.82 -13.44
CA GLU A 354 -13.15 -18.53 -14.87
C GLU A 354 -12.08 -17.50 -15.23
N PHE A 355 -11.18 -17.83 -16.15
CA PHE A 355 -10.12 -16.95 -16.66
C PHE A 355 -10.26 -16.65 -18.17
N THR A 356 -11.46 -16.82 -18.74
CA THR A 356 -11.68 -16.65 -20.18
C THR A 356 -11.22 -15.28 -20.66
N ASN A 357 -10.32 -15.23 -21.64
CA ASN A 357 -9.72 -14.00 -22.18
C ASN A 357 -9.01 -13.09 -21.15
N ALA A 358 -8.62 -13.62 -19.98
CA ALA A 358 -7.82 -12.87 -19.02
C ALA A 358 -6.36 -12.78 -19.48
N ASP A 359 -5.75 -11.60 -19.30
CA ASP A 359 -4.32 -11.38 -19.54
C ASP A 359 -3.53 -11.78 -18.29
N LEU A 360 -2.96 -12.99 -18.34
CA LEU A 360 -2.23 -13.63 -17.25
C LEU A 360 -0.70 -13.54 -17.40
N LYS A 361 -0.21 -12.60 -18.22
CA LYS A 361 1.23 -12.49 -18.47
C LYS A 361 2.01 -12.31 -17.17
N ASP A 362 3.00 -13.17 -16.96
CA ASP A 362 3.84 -13.21 -15.75
C ASP A 362 3.08 -13.49 -14.44
N ALA A 363 1.79 -13.85 -14.49
CA ALA A 363 1.02 -14.25 -13.32
C ALA A 363 1.57 -15.56 -12.73
N LYS A 364 1.60 -15.68 -11.42
CA LYS A 364 2.24 -16.79 -10.71
C LYS A 364 1.21 -17.79 -10.21
N PHE A 365 1.42 -19.08 -10.50
CA PHE A 365 0.60 -20.20 -10.04
C PHE A 365 1.48 -21.33 -9.52
N ASN A 366 0.94 -22.16 -8.62
CA ASN A 366 1.52 -23.45 -8.30
C ASN A 366 1.09 -24.50 -9.35
N LYS A 367 1.99 -25.43 -9.66
CA LYS A 367 1.75 -26.47 -10.66
C LYS A 367 0.50 -27.32 -10.39
N ASN A 368 0.17 -27.58 -9.13
CA ASN A 368 -1.00 -28.38 -8.74
C ASN A 368 -2.34 -27.69 -9.03
N GLN A 369 -2.39 -26.35 -9.03
CA GLN A 369 -3.61 -25.57 -9.29
C GLN A 369 -4.07 -25.65 -10.75
N LEU A 370 -3.15 -25.90 -11.68
CA LEU A 370 -3.45 -25.91 -13.12
C LEU A 370 -4.41 -27.03 -13.52
N SER A 371 -4.48 -28.11 -12.73
CA SER A 371 -5.40 -29.23 -12.98
C SER A 371 -6.87 -28.88 -12.72
N SER A 372 -7.14 -27.83 -11.94
CA SER A 372 -8.48 -27.41 -11.50
C SER A 372 -9.02 -26.19 -12.25
N ILE A 373 -8.26 -25.62 -13.18
CA ILE A 373 -8.64 -24.42 -13.94
C ILE A 373 -8.49 -24.66 -15.44
N ASN A 374 -9.31 -23.96 -16.23
CA ASN A 374 -9.24 -24.02 -17.69
C ASN A 374 -8.49 -22.79 -18.21
N LEU A 375 -7.33 -23.01 -18.83
CA LEU A 375 -6.50 -21.98 -19.45
C LEU A 375 -6.23 -22.35 -20.90
N SER A 376 -6.17 -21.35 -21.79
CA SER A 376 -5.72 -21.56 -23.17
C SER A 376 -4.22 -21.86 -23.23
N ASP A 377 -3.74 -22.42 -24.35
CA ASP A 377 -2.31 -22.64 -24.58
C ASP A 377 -1.49 -21.34 -24.48
N GLU A 378 -2.05 -20.22 -24.97
CA GLU A 378 -1.43 -18.90 -24.86
C GLU A 378 -1.28 -18.46 -23.40
N GLN A 379 -2.34 -18.65 -22.59
CA GLN A 379 -2.31 -18.32 -21.17
C GLN A 379 -1.29 -19.20 -20.43
N LEU A 380 -1.29 -20.50 -20.66
CA LEU A 380 -0.33 -21.45 -20.05
C LEU A 380 1.13 -21.09 -20.36
N ASN A 381 1.42 -20.58 -21.56
CA ASN A 381 2.77 -20.17 -21.95
C ASN A 381 3.18 -18.80 -21.36
N SER A 382 2.22 -18.01 -20.87
CA SER A 382 2.47 -16.66 -20.35
C SER A 382 2.65 -16.59 -18.83
N ILE A 383 2.17 -17.61 -18.10
CA ILE A 383 2.26 -17.67 -16.63
C ILE A 383 3.64 -18.11 -16.14
N LYS A 384 3.92 -17.87 -14.86
CA LYS A 384 5.09 -18.35 -14.13
C LYS A 384 4.67 -19.42 -13.13
N LEU A 385 5.46 -20.49 -13.03
CA LEU A 385 5.29 -21.50 -12.00
C LEU A 385 6.15 -21.16 -10.79
N GLY A 386 5.51 -21.06 -9.63
CA GLY A 386 6.14 -20.78 -8.34
C GLY A 386 6.47 -22.01 -7.52
#